data_AF-L8JXQ1-F1
#
_entry.id   AF-L8JXQ1-F1
#
_cell.length_a   1.000
_cell.length_b   1.000
_cell.length_c   1.000
_cell.angle_alpha   90.00
_cell.angle_beta   90.00
_cell.angle_gamma   90.00
#
_symmetry.space_group_name_H-M   'P 1'
#
loop_
_entity.id
_entity.type
_entity.pdbx_description
1 polymer ?
#
loop_
_entity_poly.entity_id
_entity_poly.type
_entity_poly.pdbx_seq_one_letter_code
_entity_poly.pdbx_strand_id
1 'polypeptide(L)' 'MFADYLIYRVEDEKKYYLYHVEGYFIEVCYAPYENKVLGINAFTETDLIEPYLDFVSITELSV' A
#
# COMPACT_ATOMS: atom_id res chain seq x y z
N MET A 1 2.66 -7.83 17.40
CA MET A 1 2.94 -7.01 16.21
C MET A 1 1.64 -6.85 15.46
N PHE A 2 1.15 -5.62 15.35
CA PHE A 2 -0.02 -5.29 14.54
C PHE A 2 0.47 -4.54 13.30
N ALA A 3 -0.16 -4.83 12.17
CA ALA A 3 0.07 -4.10 10.94
C ALA A 3 -1.10 -3.14 10.75
N ASP A 4 -0.81 -1.85 10.73
CA ASP A 4 -1.81 -0.81 10.46
C ASP A 4 -2.00 -0.71 8.96
N TYR A 5 -3.23 -0.95 8.51
CA TYR A 5 -3.59 -0.72 7.11
C TYR A 5 -3.57 0.78 6.84
N LEU A 6 -2.84 1.19 5.80
CA LEU A 6 -2.76 2.59 5.39
C LEU A 6 -3.70 2.86 4.21
N ILE A 7 -3.46 2.20 3.09
CA ILE A 7 -4.14 2.50 1.83
C ILE A 7 -3.98 1.32 0.86
N TYR A 8 -4.80 1.25 -0.18
CA TYR A 8 -4.53 0.43 -1.35
C TYR A 8 -4.58 1.27 -2.62
N ARG A 9 -3.77 0.88 -3.61
CA ARG A 9 -3.88 1.40 -4.98
C ARG A 9 -4.26 0.27 -5.93
N VAL A 10 -4.83 0.63 -7.07
CA VAL A 10 -5.15 -0.30 -8.15
C VAL A 10 -4.33 0.10 -9.37
N GLU A 11 -3.53 -0.82 -9.88
CA GLU A 11 -2.63 -0.60 -11.01
C GLU A 11 -2.52 -1.89 -11.81
N ASP A 12 -2.63 -1.81 -13.15
CA ASP A 12 -2.64 -2.98 -14.04
C ASP A 12 -3.51 -4.14 -13.53
N GLU A 13 -4.75 -3.83 -13.16
CA GLU A 13 -5.73 -4.82 -12.67
C GLU A 13 -5.35 -5.56 -11.37
N LYS A 14 -4.27 -5.13 -10.72
CA LYS A 14 -3.79 -5.64 -9.43
C LYS A 14 -4.09 -4.63 -8.33
N LYS A 15 -4.32 -5.14 -7.13
CA LYS A 15 -4.46 -4.32 -5.93
C LYS A 15 -3.18 -4.39 -5.12
N TYR A 16 -2.62 -3.23 -4.80
CA TYR A 16 -1.44 -3.12 -3.95
C TYR A 16 -1.87 -2.52 -2.63
N TYR A 17 -1.79 -3.32 -1.57
CA TYR A 17 -2.19 -2.93 -0.22
C TYR A 17 -0.96 -2.53 0.58
N LEU A 18 -0.95 -1.31 1.11
CA LEU A 18 0.11 -0.78 1.94
C LEU A 18 -0.26 -0.89 3.40
N TYR A 19 0.63 -1.51 4.16
CA TYR A 19 0.57 -1.61 5.61
C TYR A 19 1.82 -0.96 6.21
N HIS A 20 1.67 -0.42 7.41
CA HIS A 20 2.77 0.01 8.25
C HIS A 20 2.90 -0.93 9.43
N VAL A 21 4.11 -1.39 9.69
CA VAL A 21 4.47 -2.21 10.84
C VAL A 21 5.66 -1.55 11.49
N GLU A 22 5.52 -1.13 12.75
CA GLU A 22 6.53 -0.48 13.59
C GLU A 22 7.98 -0.50 13.04
N GLY A 23 8.32 0.51 12.22
CA GLY A 23 9.66 0.69 11.64
C GLY A 23 9.84 0.31 10.15
N TYR A 24 8.84 -0.27 9.49
CA TYR A 24 8.86 -0.59 8.06
C TYR A 24 7.46 -0.65 7.45
N PHE A 25 7.40 -0.70 6.12
CA PHE A 25 6.18 -0.80 5.33
C PHE A 25 6.11 -2.16 4.65
N ILE A 26 4.89 -2.62 4.40
CA ILE A 26 4.60 -3.84 3.66
C ILE A 26 3.62 -3.50 2.55
N GLU A 27 4.03 -3.70 1.30
CA GLU A 27 3.16 -3.70 0.14
C GLU A 27 2.79 -5.14 -0.22
N VAL A 28 1.49 -5.43 -0.32
CA VAL A 28 0.97 -6.72 -0.76
C VAL A 28 0.31 -6.55 -2.11
N CYS A 29 0.88 -7.18 -3.14
CA CYS A 29 0.30 -7.23 -4.48
C CYS A 29 -0.67 -8.41 -4.58
N TYR A 30 -1.92 -8.11 -4.87
CA TYR A 30 -3.02 -9.07 -4.99
C TYR A 30 -3.63 -8.99 -6.38
N ALA A 31 -3.70 -10.11 -7.08
CA ALA A 31 -4.43 -10.27 -8.34
C ALA A 31 -5.86 -10.74 -8.02
N PRO A 32 -6.87 -9.86 -8.10
CA PRO A 32 -8.26 -10.23 -7.81
C PRO A 32 -8.81 -11.25 -8.79
N TYR A 33 -8.40 -11.19 -10.07
CA TYR A 33 -8.84 -12.12 -11.10
C TYR A 33 -8.33 -13.54 -10.90
N GLU A 34 -7.10 -13.68 -10.39
CA GLU A 34 -6.49 -14.98 -10.10
C GLU A 34 -6.78 -15.46 -8.67
N ASN A 35 -7.36 -14.57 -7.84
CA ASN A 35 -7.60 -14.77 -6.40
C ASN A 35 -6.31 -15.19 -5.67
N LYS A 36 -5.21 -14.48 -5.95
CA LYS A 36 -3.87 -14.81 -5.45
C LYS A 36 -3.08 -13.57 -5.05
N VAL A 37 -2.28 -13.72 -4.00
CA VAL A 37 -1.21 -12.78 -3.68
C VAL A 37 -0.04 -13.08 -4.62
N LEU A 38 0.31 -12.10 -5.45
CA LEU A 38 1.41 -12.21 -6.41
C LEU A 38 2.77 -11.94 -5.75
N GLY A 39 2.78 -11.12 -4.70
CA GLY A 39 4.01 -10.77 -3.99
C GLY A 39 3.78 -9.94 -2.75
N ILE A 40 4.77 -9.98 -1.87
CA ILE A 40 4.84 -9.15 -0.67
C ILE A 40 6.20 -8.47 -0.71
N ASN A 41 6.21 -7.14 -0.64
CA ASN A 41 7.41 -6.33 -0.58
C ASN A 41 7.47 -5.62 0.77
N ALA A 42 8.53 -5.85 1.54
CA ALA A 42 8.74 -5.17 2.82
C ALA A 42 9.93 -4.22 2.67
N PHE A 43 9.73 -2.95 3.04
CA PHE A 43 10.72 -1.90 2.79
C PHE A 43 10.67 -0.80 3.84
N THR A 44 11.76 -0.06 3.98
CA THR A 44 11.87 1.11 4.86
C THR A 44 12.06 2.41 4.06
N GLU A 45 12.28 2.30 2.76
CA GLU A 45 12.56 3.42 1.86
C GLU A 45 11.28 4.19 1.55
N THR A 46 11.35 5.51 1.63
CA THR A 46 10.21 6.40 1.37
C THR A 46 9.87 6.53 -0.11
N ASP A 47 10.83 6.29 -1.01
CA ASP A 47 10.64 6.33 -2.46
C ASP A 47 9.58 5.31 -2.93
N LEU A 48 9.48 4.17 -2.26
CA LEU A 48 8.48 3.14 -2.55
C LEU A 48 7.07 3.52 -2.07
N ILE A 49 6.93 4.62 -1.33
CA ILE A 49 5.65 5.17 -0.84
C ILE A 49 5.12 6.23 -1.81
N GLU A 50 5.97 6.87 -2.61
CA GLU A 50 5.59 7.94 -3.55
C GLU A 50 4.35 7.62 -4.41
N PRO A 51 4.21 6.43 -5.03
CA PRO A 51 3.01 6.12 -5.82
C PRO A 51 1.71 6.07 -5.02
N TYR A 52 1.77 6.01 -3.69
CA TYR A 52 0.60 6.10 -2.81
C TYR A 52 0.22 7.53 -2.46
N LEU A 53 1.16 8.50 -2.58
CA LEU A 53 0.90 9.90 -2.24
C LEU A 53 -0.13 10.54 -3.17
N ASP A 54 -0.17 10.13 -4.44
CA ASP A 54 -1.16 10.62 -5.42
C ASP A 54 -2.61 10.25 -5.02
N PHE A 55 -2.77 9.16 -4.25
CA PHE A 55 -4.05 8.68 -3.76
C PHE A 55 -4.43 9.23 -2.37
N VAL A 56 -3.50 9.92 -1.69
CA VAL A 56 -3.77 10.59 -0.42
C VAL A 56 -4.20 12.03 -0.72
N SER A 57 -5.52 12.25 -0.80
CA SER A 57 -6.04 13.62 -1.00
C SER A 57 -5.90 14.43 0.28
N ILE A 58 -4.94 15.36 0.31
CA ILE A 58 -4.73 16.31 1.42
C ILE A 58 -5.95 17.20 1.64
N THR A 59 -6.84 17.30 0.64
CA THR A 59 -8.10 18.08 0.71
C THR A 59 -9.03 17.61 1.83
N GLU A 60 -8.93 16.34 2.26
CA GLU A 60 -9.74 15.78 3.36
C GLU A 60 -9.18 16.10 4.76
N LEU A 61 -8.02 16.77 4.87
CA LEU A 61 -7.46 17.24 6.15
C LEU A 61 -8.00 18.61 6.60
N SER A 62 -9.07 19.11 5.97
CA SER A 62 -9.71 20.35 6.38
C SER A 62 -10.54 20.12 7.66
N VAL A 63 -9.99 20.59 8.78
CA VAL A 63 -10.61 20.68 10.11
C VAL A 63 -11.73 21.72 10.13
#